data_AF-A1SIR9-F1
#
_entry.id   AF-A1SIR9-F1
#
_cell.length_a   1.000
_cell.length_b   1.000
_cell.length_c   1.000
_cell.angle_alpha   90.00
_cell.angle_beta   90.00
_cell.angle_gamma   90.00
#
_symmetry.space_group_name_H-M   'P 1'
#
loop_
_entity.id
_entity.type
_entity.pdbx_description
1 polymer ?
#
loop_
_entity_poly.entity_id
_entity_poly.type
_entity_poly.pdbx_seq_one_letter_code
_entity_poly.pdbx_strand_id
1 'polypeptide(L)'
;MKLEVLHVTDCPNVRPMLDRLAEATDLPVATREVTTDTEAATLGMNGSPTLLIDGTDPFAWADQCDCGVSCRLYRDQEGRIVPAPSVDQLREAIAEAKRTALARSAVVPGEVLSAWRSRAVPLDPVEKAVHQEILRAFAARGRPPAPSEFDAVTAAAGRPTSEVLSALHEADAIRLDPDGGIAVAYPFSSSPTRHRVRIADRVEVHAMCAIDALGISAMLGQNTRIDSFDVTSGEPITVTMTTGDATWEPNQVVVFVGATAGGGPSSDCCCDYLNFFTDRTAAQAWTSANPHIPGQILDRTEALDLAVRLFQPLLGR
;
A
#
# COMPACT_ATOMS: atom_id res chain seq x y z
N MET A 1 0.82 -22.43 -6.81
CA MET A 1 0.29 -23.26 -5.71
C MET A 1 0.81 -24.66 -5.89
N LYS A 2 1.74 -25.06 -5.01
CA LYS A 2 2.34 -26.40 -4.91
C LYS A 2 1.71 -27.12 -3.72
N LEU A 3 1.16 -28.31 -3.94
CA LEU A 3 0.70 -29.19 -2.88
C LEU A 3 1.70 -30.32 -2.70
N GLU A 4 2.14 -30.54 -1.46
CA GLU A 4 3.12 -31.57 -1.13
C GLU A 4 2.71 -32.29 0.15
N VAL A 5 2.71 -33.62 0.13
CA VAL A 5 2.41 -34.45 1.30
C VAL A 5 3.71 -35.09 1.78
N LEU A 6 4.14 -34.70 2.98
CA LEU A 6 5.30 -35.29 3.65
C LEU A 6 4.87 -36.52 4.44
N HIS A 7 5.61 -37.61 4.33
CA HIS A 7 5.30 -38.83 5.07
C HIS A 7 6.54 -39.65 5.41
N VAL A 8 6.44 -40.52 6.41
CA VAL A 8 7.45 -41.54 6.68
C VAL A 8 7.21 -42.79 5.83
N THR A 9 8.21 -43.67 5.78
CA THR A 9 8.08 -45.02 5.19
C THR A 9 6.90 -45.77 5.81
N ASP A 10 6.11 -46.47 5.00
CA ASP A 10 4.97 -47.32 5.41
C ASP A 10 3.87 -46.60 6.24
N CYS A 11 3.74 -45.27 6.11
CA CYS A 11 2.68 -44.55 6.82
C CYS A 11 1.28 -44.95 6.31
N PRO A 12 0.41 -45.53 7.17
CA PRO A 12 -0.90 -46.04 6.75
C PRO A 12 -1.90 -44.94 6.38
N ASN A 13 -1.63 -43.70 6.81
CA ASN A 13 -2.54 -42.57 6.67
C ASN A 13 -2.28 -41.72 5.43
N VAL A 14 -1.21 -41.97 4.67
CA VAL A 14 -0.89 -41.26 3.42
C VAL A 14 -1.97 -41.49 2.38
N ARG A 15 -2.40 -42.74 2.21
CA ARG A 15 -3.41 -43.08 1.20
C ARG A 15 -4.76 -42.38 1.46
N PRO A 16 -5.34 -42.46 2.68
CA PRO A 16 -6.52 -41.68 3.03
C PRO A 16 -6.39 -40.17 2.77
N MET A 17 -5.21 -39.60 3.02
CA MET A 17 -4.97 -38.18 2.79
C MET A 17 -4.96 -37.82 1.30
N LEU A 18 -4.30 -38.63 0.46
CA LEU A 18 -4.26 -38.44 -0.98
C LEU A 18 -5.64 -38.61 -1.63
N ASP A 19 -6.41 -39.61 -1.21
CA ASP A 19 -7.77 -39.84 -1.72
C ASP A 19 -8.67 -38.62 -1.43
N ARG A 20 -8.61 -38.07 -0.19
CA ARG A 20 -9.37 -36.86 0.17
C ARG A 20 -8.88 -35.60 -0.54
N LEU A 21 -7.58 -35.47 -0.81
CA LEU A 21 -7.03 -34.37 -1.60
C LEU A 21 -7.53 -34.42 -3.06
N ALA A 22 -7.60 -35.62 -3.65
CA ALA A 22 -8.17 -35.80 -4.99
C ALA A 22 -9.65 -35.42 -5.06
N GLU A 23 -10.42 -35.60 -3.98
CA GLU A 23 -11.80 -35.12 -3.87
C GLU A 23 -11.90 -33.59 -3.61
N ALA A 24 -10.88 -33.02 -2.98
CA ALA A 24 -10.84 -31.60 -2.61
C ALA A 24 -10.37 -30.70 -3.76
N THR A 25 -9.51 -31.19 -4.67
CA THR A 25 -8.91 -30.38 -5.73
C THR A 25 -8.38 -31.19 -6.91
N ASP A 26 -8.40 -30.60 -8.11
CA ASP A 26 -7.71 -31.14 -9.30
C ASP A 26 -6.22 -30.77 -9.39
N LEU A 27 -5.66 -30.11 -8.37
CA LEU A 27 -4.25 -29.70 -8.38
C LEU A 27 -3.32 -30.91 -8.21
N PRO A 28 -2.17 -30.95 -8.90
CA PRO A 28 -1.20 -32.02 -8.73
C PRO A 28 -0.62 -31.99 -7.30
N VAL A 29 -0.65 -33.15 -6.63
CA VAL A 29 -0.09 -33.35 -5.30
C VAL A 29 1.19 -34.16 -5.41
N ALA A 30 2.31 -33.60 -4.96
CA ALA A 30 3.56 -34.34 -4.82
C ALA A 30 3.60 -35.06 -3.46
N THR A 31 4.25 -36.21 -3.40
CA THR A 31 4.55 -36.89 -2.13
C THR A 31 6.05 -36.91 -1.90
N ARG A 32 6.48 -36.71 -0.66
CA ARG A 32 7.90 -36.80 -0.29
C ARG A 32 8.05 -37.64 0.97
N GLU A 33 8.85 -38.68 0.86
CA GLU A 33 9.25 -39.50 1.98
C GLU A 33 10.32 -38.78 2.81
N VAL A 34 10.15 -38.77 4.12
CA VAL A 34 11.02 -38.15 5.11
C VAL A 34 11.46 -39.22 6.09
N THR A 35 12.78 -39.39 6.22
CA THR A 35 13.36 -40.53 6.96
C THR A 35 14.08 -40.12 8.25
N THR A 36 14.27 -38.81 8.48
CA THR A 36 15.00 -38.29 9.64
C THR A 36 14.29 -37.10 10.26
N ASP A 37 14.42 -36.93 11.58
CA ASP A 37 13.86 -35.78 12.30
C ASP A 37 14.47 -34.45 11.84
N THR A 38 15.74 -34.45 11.43
CA THR A 38 16.40 -33.25 10.87
C THR A 38 15.77 -32.82 9.54
N GLU A 39 15.44 -33.78 8.68
CA GLU A 39 14.73 -33.50 7.44
C GLU A 39 13.28 -33.05 7.72
N ALA A 40 12.61 -33.69 8.67
CA ALA A 40 11.26 -33.31 9.11
C ALA A 40 11.23 -31.85 9.61
N ALA A 41 12.17 -31.45 10.47
CA ALA A 41 12.27 -30.08 10.96
C ALA A 41 12.57 -29.07 9.84
N THR A 42 13.46 -29.41 8.91
CA THR A 42 13.82 -28.55 7.77
C THR A 42 12.63 -28.29 6.85
N LEU A 43 11.77 -29.30 6.67
CA LEU A 43 10.60 -29.23 5.80
C LEU A 43 9.34 -28.75 6.54
N GLY A 44 9.40 -28.49 7.84
CA GLY A 44 8.23 -28.10 8.65
C GLY A 44 7.21 -29.23 8.84
N MET A 45 7.66 -30.48 8.86
CA MET A 45 6.82 -31.65 9.06
C MET A 45 6.44 -31.83 10.53
N ASN A 46 5.15 -31.68 10.83
CA ASN A 46 4.58 -31.87 12.18
C ASN A 46 4.03 -33.29 12.38
N GLY A 47 4.73 -34.29 11.83
CA GLY A 47 4.35 -35.70 11.82
C GLY A 47 3.74 -36.20 10.50
N SER A 48 3.67 -37.52 10.34
CA SER A 48 3.22 -38.18 9.12
C SER A 48 1.73 -38.54 9.15
N PRO A 49 0.97 -38.27 8.08
CA PRO A 49 1.32 -37.44 6.92
C PRO A 49 1.08 -35.95 7.22
N THR A 50 1.81 -35.03 6.58
CA THR A 50 1.63 -33.57 6.68
C THR A 50 1.39 -32.95 5.31
N LEU A 51 0.34 -32.12 5.17
CA LEU A 51 0.12 -31.31 3.97
C LEU A 51 0.96 -30.04 4.05
N LEU A 52 1.70 -29.74 3.00
CA LEU A 52 2.24 -28.43 2.75
C LEU A 52 1.54 -27.79 1.55
N ILE A 53 1.06 -26.56 1.73
CA ILE A 53 0.57 -25.68 0.67
C ILE A 53 1.60 -24.57 0.50
N ASP A 54 2.26 -24.54 -0.65
CA ASP A 54 3.36 -23.62 -0.94
C ASP A 54 4.44 -23.60 0.18
N GLY A 55 4.71 -24.78 0.76
CA GLY A 55 5.71 -24.98 1.82
C GLY A 55 5.22 -24.70 3.24
N THR A 56 3.94 -24.35 3.44
CA THR A 56 3.35 -24.08 4.76
C THR A 56 2.34 -25.15 5.16
N ASP A 57 2.38 -25.60 6.42
CA ASP A 57 1.41 -26.51 7.00
C ASP A 57 0.16 -25.75 7.50
N PRO A 58 -1.01 -25.88 6.85
CA PRO A 58 -2.21 -25.14 7.22
C PRO A 58 -2.88 -25.67 8.50
N PHE A 59 -2.44 -26.81 9.03
CA PHE A 59 -3.02 -27.44 10.22
C PHE A 59 -2.05 -27.43 11.42
N ALA A 60 -0.99 -26.62 11.36
CA ALA A 60 -0.07 -26.46 12.48
C ALA A 60 -0.77 -25.79 13.67
N TRP A 61 -0.64 -26.36 14.87
CA TRP A 61 -1.12 -25.73 16.11
C TRP A 61 0.02 -24.99 16.80
N ALA A 62 -0.25 -23.82 17.37
CA ALA A 62 0.74 -22.93 17.99
C ALA A 62 1.52 -23.59 19.17
N ASP A 63 0.97 -24.67 19.76
CA ASP A 63 1.49 -25.27 21.00
C ASP A 63 2.10 -26.67 20.80
N GLN A 64 2.21 -27.18 19.56
CA GLN A 64 2.89 -28.45 19.25
C GLN A 64 4.24 -28.17 18.59
N CYS A 65 5.30 -28.10 19.40
CA CYS A 65 6.69 -28.03 18.95
C CYS A 65 7.38 -29.41 19.02
N ASP A 66 6.74 -30.45 18.48
CA ASP A 66 7.35 -31.77 18.29
C ASP A 66 7.43 -32.07 16.78
N CYS A 67 8.29 -31.35 16.07
CA CYS A 67 8.68 -31.71 14.70
C CYS A 67 9.39 -33.07 14.75
N GLY A 68 8.86 -34.09 14.07
CA GLY A 68 9.49 -35.41 14.06
C GLY A 68 8.77 -36.44 13.18
N VAL A 69 9.42 -37.59 13.00
CA VAL A 69 8.92 -38.73 12.20
C VAL A 69 7.77 -39.52 12.87
N SER A 70 6.99 -38.87 13.73
CA SER A 70 5.88 -39.47 14.48
C SER A 70 4.55 -39.42 13.71
N CYS A 71 3.56 -40.24 14.09
CA CYS A 71 2.24 -40.20 13.48
C CYS A 71 1.49 -38.92 13.85
N ARG A 72 1.03 -38.16 12.84
CA ARG A 72 0.19 -36.98 13.05
C ARG A 72 -1.27 -37.39 13.23
N LEU A 73 -1.92 -36.81 14.22
CA LEU A 73 -3.35 -36.96 14.47
C LEU A 73 -4.08 -35.68 14.08
N TYR A 74 -5.16 -35.83 13.33
CA TYR A 74 -6.01 -34.71 12.90
C TYR A 74 -7.33 -34.71 13.69
N ARG A 75 -8.01 -33.56 13.69
CA ARG A 75 -9.34 -33.41 14.27
C ARG A 75 -10.34 -33.03 13.20
N ASP A 76 -11.47 -33.73 13.17
CA ASP A 76 -12.62 -33.34 12.34
C ASP A 76 -13.40 -32.17 12.97
N GLN A 77 -14.50 -31.76 12.33
CA GLN A 77 -15.35 -30.65 12.76
C GLN A 77 -16.00 -30.91 14.14
N GLU A 78 -16.18 -32.18 14.52
CA GLU A 78 -16.68 -32.60 15.83
C GLU A 78 -15.56 -32.82 16.86
N GLY A 79 -14.30 -32.55 16.51
CA GLY A 79 -13.13 -32.67 17.37
C GLY A 79 -12.62 -34.10 17.56
N ARG A 80 -13.14 -35.08 16.81
CA ARG A 80 -12.75 -36.49 16.89
C ARG A 80 -11.41 -36.71 16.20
N ILE A 81 -10.63 -37.65 16.73
CA ILE A 81 -9.32 -38.03 16.18
C ILE A 81 -9.54 -38.79 14.88
N VAL A 82 -8.99 -38.26 13.79
CA VAL A 82 -9.07 -38.82 12.43
C VAL A 82 -7.68 -38.94 11.81
N PRO A 83 -7.47 -39.90 10.89
CA PRO A 83 -6.15 -40.17 10.28
C PRO A 83 -5.70 -39.09 9.28
N ALA A 84 -6.62 -38.25 8.80
CA ALA A 84 -6.38 -37.15 7.87
C ALA A 84 -7.47 -36.08 8.07
N PRO A 85 -7.26 -34.82 7.62
CA PRO A 85 -8.32 -33.80 7.58
C PRO A 85 -9.50 -34.22 6.68
N SER A 86 -10.69 -33.68 6.93
CA SER A 86 -11.85 -33.89 6.07
C SER A 86 -11.68 -33.19 4.71
N VAL A 87 -12.45 -33.61 3.70
CA VAL A 87 -12.43 -32.97 2.37
C VAL A 87 -12.76 -31.48 2.46
N ASP A 88 -13.70 -31.09 3.34
CA ASP A 88 -14.07 -29.69 3.52
C ASP A 88 -12.96 -28.87 4.18
N GLN A 89 -12.26 -29.42 5.18
CA GLN A 89 -11.08 -28.78 5.77
C GLN A 89 -9.96 -28.59 4.76
N LEU A 90 -9.75 -29.56 3.86
CA LEU A 90 -8.79 -29.44 2.76
C LEU A 90 -9.20 -28.38 1.75
N ARG A 91 -10.47 -28.34 1.34
CA ARG A 91 -11.02 -27.30 0.45
C ARG A 91 -10.85 -25.91 1.05
N GLU A 92 -11.17 -25.75 2.33
CA GLU A 92 -11.02 -24.49 3.05
C GLU A 92 -9.55 -24.05 3.13
N ALA A 93 -8.64 -24.94 3.49
CA ALA A 93 -7.21 -24.65 3.54
C ALA A 93 -6.65 -24.23 2.17
N ILE A 94 -7.05 -24.92 1.10
CA ILE A 94 -6.65 -24.58 -0.28
C ILE A 94 -7.26 -23.23 -0.70
N ALA A 95 -8.53 -22.98 -0.36
CA ALA A 95 -9.20 -21.73 -0.69
C ALA A 95 -8.61 -20.54 0.08
N GLU A 96 -8.25 -20.71 1.35
CA GLU A 96 -7.53 -19.70 2.14
C GLU A 96 -6.17 -19.41 1.52
N ALA A 97 -5.37 -20.44 1.23
CA ALA A 97 -4.08 -20.25 0.57
C ALA A 97 -4.19 -19.54 -0.79
N LYS A 98 -5.25 -19.81 -1.57
CA LYS A 98 -5.52 -19.09 -2.82
C LYS A 98 -5.86 -17.62 -2.57
N ARG A 99 -6.68 -17.32 -1.54
CA ARG A 99 -7.00 -15.95 -1.13
C ARG A 99 -5.76 -15.20 -0.64
N THR A 100 -4.92 -15.82 0.17
CA THR A 100 -3.65 -15.22 0.63
C THR A 100 -2.68 -14.96 -0.53
N ALA A 101 -2.55 -15.92 -1.46
CA ALA A 101 -1.71 -15.75 -2.65
C ALA A 101 -2.24 -14.65 -3.58
N LEU A 102 -3.56 -14.55 -3.77
CA LEU A 102 -4.20 -13.51 -4.56
C LEU A 102 -4.07 -12.12 -3.90
N ALA A 103 -4.20 -12.05 -2.57
CA ALA A 103 -3.94 -10.83 -1.79
C ALA A 103 -2.48 -10.37 -1.87
N ARG A 104 -1.52 -11.30 -1.98
CA ARG A 104 -0.08 -11.00 -2.17
C ARG A 104 0.29 -10.69 -3.63
N SER A 105 -0.50 -11.15 -4.60
CA SER A 105 -0.24 -10.99 -6.04
C SER A 105 -1.01 -9.83 -6.68
N ALA A 106 -2.02 -9.27 -6.02
CA ALA A 106 -2.66 -8.05 -6.47
C ALA A 106 -1.65 -6.90 -6.33
N VAL A 107 -1.41 -6.19 -7.44
CA VAL A 107 -0.65 -4.93 -7.42
C VAL A 107 -1.30 -4.03 -6.38
N VAL A 108 -0.60 -3.79 -5.27
CA VAL A 108 -1.12 -3.00 -4.14
C VAL A 108 -1.28 -1.55 -4.63
N PRO A 109 -2.48 -0.95 -4.60
CA PRO A 109 -2.68 0.42 -5.10
C PRO A 109 -1.74 1.45 -4.48
N GLY A 110 -1.35 1.28 -3.20
CA GLY A 110 -0.30 2.08 -2.57
C GLY A 110 1.09 1.96 -3.23
N GLU A 111 1.44 0.77 -3.72
CA GLU A 111 2.69 0.56 -4.49
C GLU A 111 2.62 1.17 -5.89
N VAL A 112 1.44 1.20 -6.51
CA VAL A 112 1.24 1.92 -7.79
C VAL A 112 1.47 3.41 -7.60
N LEU A 113 0.86 3.99 -6.55
CA LEU A 113 1.08 5.39 -6.20
C LEU A 113 2.56 5.65 -5.93
N SER A 114 3.22 4.77 -5.17
CA SER A 114 4.66 4.85 -4.91
C SER A 114 5.50 4.84 -6.19
N ALA A 115 5.18 3.93 -7.11
CA ALA A 115 5.86 3.83 -8.40
C ALA A 115 5.58 5.05 -9.31
N TRP A 116 4.40 5.66 -9.25
CA TRP A 116 4.12 6.92 -9.95
C TRP A 116 4.91 8.08 -9.36
N ARG A 117 4.86 8.28 -8.05
CA ARG A 117 5.56 9.40 -7.40
C ARG A 117 7.07 9.27 -7.47
N SER A 118 7.62 8.06 -7.42
CA SER A 118 9.06 7.83 -7.62
C SER A 118 9.53 8.22 -9.03
N ARG A 119 8.68 8.04 -10.05
CA ARG A 119 8.96 8.49 -11.42
C ARG A 119 8.83 10.01 -11.59
N ALA A 120 7.99 10.64 -10.78
CA ALA A 120 7.78 12.09 -10.78
C ALA A 120 8.88 12.89 -10.08
N VAL A 121 9.94 12.25 -9.57
CA VAL A 121 11.09 12.94 -8.98
C VAL A 121 12.08 13.32 -10.08
N PRO A 122 12.35 14.61 -10.32
CA PRO A 122 13.30 15.03 -11.34
C PRO A 122 14.73 14.57 -11.03
N LEU A 123 15.38 13.96 -12.02
CA LEU A 123 16.76 13.47 -11.91
C LEU A 123 17.78 14.48 -12.44
N ASP A 124 17.40 15.32 -13.41
CA ASP A 124 18.25 16.40 -13.91
C ASP A 124 18.49 17.44 -12.79
N PRO A 125 19.74 17.88 -12.57
CA PRO A 125 20.06 18.79 -11.47
C PRO A 125 19.33 20.14 -11.54
N VAL A 126 19.09 20.66 -12.75
CA VAL A 126 18.43 21.97 -12.94
C VAL A 126 16.94 21.83 -12.68
N GLU A 127 16.31 20.80 -13.26
CA GLU A 127 14.90 20.47 -13.00
C GLU A 127 14.65 20.19 -11.52
N LYS A 128 15.54 19.44 -10.87
CA LYS A 128 15.46 19.17 -9.43
C LYS A 128 15.57 20.44 -8.61
N ALA A 129 16.50 21.34 -8.93
CA ALA A 129 16.66 22.61 -8.22
C ALA A 129 15.41 23.50 -8.35
N VAL A 130 14.87 23.62 -9.58
CA VAL A 130 13.63 24.36 -9.84
C VAL A 130 12.45 23.74 -9.11
N HIS A 131 12.30 22.41 -9.15
CA HIS A 131 11.23 21.70 -8.44
C HIS A 131 11.31 21.93 -6.93
N GLN A 132 12.49 21.82 -6.32
CA GLN A 132 12.65 22.08 -4.89
C GLN A 132 12.37 23.54 -4.52
N GLU A 133 12.72 24.50 -5.38
CA GLU A 133 12.41 25.92 -5.15
C GLU A 133 10.90 26.17 -5.21
N ILE A 134 10.18 25.54 -6.13
CA ILE A 134 8.72 25.58 -6.19
C ILE A 134 8.12 25.06 -4.88
N LEU A 135 8.55 23.89 -4.40
CA LEU A 135 8.05 23.29 -3.16
C LEU A 135 8.33 24.16 -1.93
N ARG A 136 9.55 24.73 -1.83
CA ARG A 136 9.90 25.66 -0.74
C ARG A 136 9.08 26.94 -0.80
N ALA A 137 8.82 27.47 -1.99
CA ALA A 137 7.99 28.64 -2.16
C ALA A 137 6.54 28.39 -1.71
N PHE A 138 5.91 27.29 -2.11
CA PHE A 138 4.59 26.92 -1.58
C PHE A 138 4.57 26.87 -0.06
N ALA A 139 5.54 26.20 0.56
CA ALA A 139 5.64 26.09 2.01
C ALA A 139 5.83 27.45 2.71
N ALA A 140 6.58 28.38 2.10
CA ALA A 140 6.91 29.67 2.71
C ALA A 140 5.85 30.76 2.47
N ARG A 141 5.20 30.76 1.31
CA ARG A 141 4.33 31.86 0.85
C ARG A 141 2.92 31.43 0.43
N GLY A 142 2.61 30.14 0.47
CA GLY A 142 1.29 29.60 0.13
C GLY A 142 0.99 29.51 -1.37
N ARG A 143 1.96 29.86 -2.22
CA ARG A 143 1.80 29.96 -3.69
C ARG A 143 3.12 29.70 -4.41
N PRO A 144 3.10 29.27 -5.69
CA PRO A 144 4.32 29.04 -6.45
C PRO A 144 4.99 30.37 -6.85
N PRO A 145 6.29 30.34 -7.20
CA PRO A 145 6.96 31.45 -7.86
C PRO A 145 6.39 31.70 -9.26
N ALA A 146 6.49 32.94 -9.74
CA ALA A 146 6.26 33.22 -11.16
C ALA A 146 7.38 32.59 -12.00
N PRO A 147 7.12 32.13 -13.24
CA PRO A 147 8.15 31.54 -14.10
C PRO A 147 9.41 32.40 -14.23
N SER A 148 9.27 33.72 -14.35
CA SER A 148 10.41 34.64 -14.47
C SER A 148 11.35 34.64 -13.26
N GLU A 149 10.92 34.16 -12.09
CA GLU A 149 11.79 34.02 -10.91
C GLU A 149 12.88 32.95 -11.12
N PHE A 150 12.71 32.03 -12.09
CA PHE A 150 13.69 30.98 -12.38
C PHE A 150 14.73 31.36 -13.45
N ASP A 151 14.52 32.46 -14.18
CA ASP A 151 15.32 32.81 -15.38
C ASP A 151 16.83 32.87 -15.10
N ALA A 152 17.23 33.37 -13.93
CA ALA A 152 18.64 33.43 -13.56
C ALA A 152 19.27 32.03 -13.39
N VAL A 153 18.53 31.10 -12.78
CA VAL A 153 18.99 29.74 -12.49
C VAL A 153 19.03 28.90 -13.78
N THR A 154 18.01 29.02 -14.62
CA THR A 154 17.87 28.25 -15.85
C THR A 154 18.81 28.76 -16.94
N ALA A 155 18.98 30.09 -17.07
CA ALA A 155 19.93 30.69 -18.01
C ALA A 155 21.39 30.32 -17.69
N ALA A 156 21.76 30.21 -16.40
CA ALA A 156 23.09 29.74 -16.00
C ALA A 156 23.38 28.30 -16.49
N ALA A 157 22.34 27.49 -16.67
CA ALA A 157 22.42 26.16 -17.25
C ALA A 157 22.21 26.11 -18.77
N GLY A 158 22.05 27.27 -19.43
CA GLY A 158 21.83 27.36 -20.87
C GLY A 158 20.45 26.85 -21.33
N ARG A 159 19.48 26.72 -20.43
CA ARG A 159 18.12 26.22 -20.74
C ARG A 159 17.10 27.34 -20.51
N PRO A 160 16.14 27.57 -21.43
CA PRO A 160 15.02 28.46 -21.17
C PRO A 160 14.16 27.94 -20.01
N THR A 161 13.62 28.84 -19.17
CA THR A 161 12.74 28.45 -18.06
C THR A 161 11.52 27.63 -18.53
N SER A 162 10.92 28.02 -19.65
CA SER A 162 9.78 27.29 -20.22
C SER A 162 10.11 25.84 -20.55
N GLU A 163 11.32 25.57 -21.04
CA GLU A 163 11.78 24.21 -21.34
C GLU A 163 11.87 23.37 -20.06
N VAL A 164 12.45 23.93 -19.00
CA VAL A 164 12.60 23.24 -17.70
C VAL A 164 11.23 22.96 -17.07
N LEU A 165 10.32 23.94 -17.09
CA LEU A 165 8.96 23.77 -16.57
C LEU A 165 8.16 22.75 -17.39
N SER A 166 8.32 22.72 -18.72
CA SER A 166 7.72 21.69 -19.57
C SER A 166 8.28 20.31 -19.26
N ALA A 167 9.58 20.16 -19.03
CA ALA A 167 10.17 18.87 -18.64
C ALA A 167 9.60 18.37 -17.29
N LEU A 168 9.46 19.26 -16.31
CA LEU A 168 8.82 18.96 -15.03
C LEU A 168 7.34 18.59 -15.18
N HIS A 169 6.64 19.20 -16.15
CA HIS A 169 5.25 18.87 -16.48
C HIS A 169 5.10 17.46 -17.04
N GLU A 170 5.94 17.11 -18.01
CA GLU A 170 5.96 15.80 -18.65
C GLU A 170 6.37 14.68 -17.66
N ALA A 171 7.23 15.01 -16.70
CA ALA A 171 7.61 14.11 -15.63
C ALA A 171 6.50 13.92 -14.56
N ASP A 172 5.39 14.68 -14.62
CA ASP A 172 4.36 14.74 -13.57
C ASP A 172 4.91 15.22 -12.21
N ALA A 173 6.03 15.94 -12.20
CA ALA A 173 6.53 16.61 -10.99
C ALA A 173 5.68 17.85 -10.65
N ILE A 174 5.24 18.56 -11.70
CA ILE A 174 4.34 19.70 -11.63
C ILE A 174 3.24 19.57 -12.68
N ARG A 175 2.16 20.35 -12.56
CA ARG A 175 1.21 20.60 -13.65
C ARG A 175 1.17 22.09 -13.96
N LEU A 176 1.20 22.44 -15.24
CA LEU A 176 1.07 23.81 -15.70
C LEU A 176 -0.39 24.08 -16.08
N ASP A 177 -0.87 25.29 -15.83
CA ASP A 177 -2.14 25.79 -16.37
C ASP A 177 -1.96 26.23 -17.85
N PRO A 178 -3.07 26.53 -18.57
CA PRO A 178 -3.00 26.98 -19.96
C PRO A 178 -2.19 28.27 -20.20
N ASP A 179 -2.00 29.09 -19.16
CA ASP A 179 -1.23 30.33 -19.22
C ASP A 179 0.26 30.11 -18.89
N GLY A 180 0.67 28.87 -18.60
CA GLY A 180 2.03 28.48 -18.25
C GLY A 180 2.39 28.72 -16.78
N GLY A 181 1.40 29.04 -15.94
CA GLY A 181 1.53 29.11 -14.49
C GLY A 181 1.59 27.72 -13.87
N ILE A 182 2.15 27.61 -12.66
CA ILE A 182 2.23 26.33 -11.94
C ILE A 182 0.89 26.11 -11.21
N ALA A 183 0.09 25.17 -11.71
CA ALA A 183 -1.20 24.81 -11.13
C ALA A 183 -1.04 23.81 -9.96
N VAL A 184 -0.11 22.86 -10.09
CA VAL A 184 0.15 21.79 -9.13
C VAL A 184 1.64 21.58 -9.01
N ALA A 185 2.15 21.37 -7.80
CA ALA A 185 3.50 20.88 -7.56
C ALA A 185 3.46 20.01 -6.31
N TYR A 186 3.47 18.69 -6.51
CA TYR A 186 3.07 17.79 -5.44
C TYR A 186 3.99 17.91 -4.21
N PRO A 187 3.42 18.05 -3.01
CA PRO A 187 2.02 17.77 -2.63
C PRO A 187 1.00 18.92 -2.83
N PHE A 188 1.42 20.10 -3.28
CA PHE A 188 0.62 21.32 -3.28
C PHE A 188 -0.25 21.54 -4.52
N SER A 189 -1.34 22.28 -4.32
CA SER A 189 -2.24 22.82 -5.34
C SER A 189 -2.31 24.35 -5.22
N SER A 190 -2.27 25.05 -6.37
CA SER A 190 -2.52 26.49 -6.45
C SER A 190 -4.02 26.84 -6.31
N SER A 191 -4.90 25.89 -6.64
CA SER A 191 -6.35 26.04 -6.52
C SER A 191 -6.85 25.43 -5.21
N PRO A 192 -7.91 26.00 -4.60
CA PRO A 192 -8.53 25.41 -3.42
C PRO A 192 -8.96 23.96 -3.64
N THR A 193 -8.51 23.08 -2.75
CA THR A 193 -8.95 21.69 -2.65
C THR A 193 -9.64 21.46 -1.30
N ARG A 194 -10.30 20.31 -1.18
CA ARG A 194 -10.88 19.82 0.06
C ARG A 194 -9.87 19.62 1.20
N HIS A 195 -8.58 19.45 0.89
CA HIS A 195 -7.52 19.23 1.88
C HIS A 195 -6.76 20.53 2.12
N ARG A 196 -7.12 21.25 3.17
CA ARG A 196 -6.45 22.49 3.57
C ARG A 196 -5.42 22.22 4.64
N VAL A 197 -4.19 22.68 4.45
CA VAL A 197 -3.08 22.42 5.36
C VAL A 197 -2.49 23.74 5.86
N ARG A 198 -2.45 23.89 7.18
CA ARG A 198 -1.79 24.98 7.90
C ARG A 198 -0.39 24.51 8.29
N ILE A 199 0.65 25.15 7.77
CA ILE A 199 2.06 24.83 8.03
C ILE A 199 2.59 25.79 9.12
N ALA A 200 3.14 25.22 10.20
CA ALA A 200 3.71 25.95 11.33
C ALA A 200 2.80 27.07 11.87
N ASP A 201 1.47 26.85 11.82
CA ASP A 201 0.41 27.81 12.18
C ASP A 201 0.45 29.17 11.47
N ARG A 202 1.14 29.25 10.32
CA ARG A 202 1.40 30.53 9.63
C ARG A 202 0.93 30.54 8.18
N VAL A 203 1.31 29.52 7.42
CA VAL A 203 1.06 29.47 5.99
C VAL A 203 -0.05 28.48 5.73
N GLU A 204 -1.03 28.88 4.94
CA GLU A 204 -2.11 28.00 4.50
C GLU A 204 -1.88 27.62 3.04
N VAL A 205 -2.00 26.32 2.75
CA VAL A 205 -1.88 25.73 1.41
C VAL A 205 -3.00 24.72 1.20
N HIS A 206 -3.20 24.33 -0.05
CA HIS A 206 -4.07 23.22 -0.43
C HIS A 206 -3.24 22.03 -0.92
N ALA A 207 -3.64 20.82 -0.53
CA ALA A 207 -3.02 19.58 -0.98
C ALA A 207 -3.91 18.85 -1.98
N MET A 208 -3.31 18.16 -2.95
CA MET A 208 -4.09 17.47 -4.00
C MET A 208 -4.91 16.29 -3.47
N CYS A 209 -4.42 15.59 -2.44
CA CYS A 209 -5.12 14.45 -1.84
C CYS A 209 -4.78 14.24 -0.36
N ALA A 210 -5.39 13.23 0.27
CA ALA A 210 -5.16 12.90 1.67
C ALA A 210 -3.69 12.53 1.96
N ILE A 211 -3.06 11.70 1.12
CA ILE A 211 -1.65 11.31 1.28
C ILE A 211 -0.71 12.50 1.06
N ASP A 212 -1.02 13.37 0.10
CA ASP A 212 -0.26 14.59 -0.16
C ASP A 212 -0.33 15.54 1.04
N ALA A 213 -1.51 15.69 1.67
CA ALA A 213 -1.69 16.50 2.87
C ALA A 213 -0.82 16.02 4.04
N LEU A 214 -0.79 14.70 4.29
CA LEU A 214 0.10 14.08 5.29
C LEU A 214 1.57 14.26 4.91
N GLY A 215 1.87 14.15 3.62
CA GLY A 215 3.21 14.27 3.04
C GLY A 215 3.87 15.63 3.27
N ILE A 216 3.10 16.72 3.37
CA ILE A 216 3.64 18.07 3.62
C ILE A 216 4.44 18.12 4.92
N SER A 217 3.91 17.53 6.00
CA SER A 217 4.62 17.50 7.29
C SER A 217 5.90 16.69 7.20
N ALA A 218 5.84 15.51 6.56
CA ALA A 218 7.00 14.63 6.37
C ALA A 218 8.10 15.27 5.50
N MET A 219 7.71 15.99 4.44
CA MET A 219 8.62 16.69 3.52
C MET A 219 9.36 17.84 4.20
N LEU A 220 8.64 18.64 5.00
CA LEU A 220 9.18 19.86 5.59
C LEU A 220 9.82 19.63 6.97
N GLY A 221 9.49 18.53 7.63
CA GLY A 221 9.84 18.32 9.04
C GLY A 221 9.19 19.37 9.96
N GLN A 222 8.03 19.90 9.57
CA GLN A 222 7.30 20.94 10.29
C GLN A 222 5.94 20.42 10.74
N ASN A 223 5.44 20.99 11.84
CA ASN A 223 4.10 20.71 12.32
C ASN A 223 3.07 21.23 11.31
N THR A 224 2.03 20.45 11.05
CA THR A 224 0.92 20.86 10.19
C THR A 224 -0.43 20.54 10.83
N ARG A 225 -1.44 21.34 10.49
CA ARG A 225 -2.85 21.03 10.79
C ARG A 225 -3.60 20.90 9.48
N ILE A 226 -4.18 19.74 9.24
CA ILE A 226 -4.94 19.40 8.06
C ILE A 226 -6.43 19.49 8.42
N ASP A 227 -7.18 20.32 7.70
CA ASP A 227 -8.63 20.35 7.71
C ASP A 227 -9.14 19.73 6.40
N SER A 228 -10.00 18.72 6.52
CA SER A 228 -10.66 18.02 5.41
C SER A 228 -12.07 17.61 5.82
N PHE A 229 -12.72 16.78 5.01
CA PHE A 229 -14.03 16.22 5.30
C PHE A 229 -14.20 14.87 4.60
N ASP A 230 -15.05 14.02 5.17
CA ASP A 230 -15.45 12.76 4.55
C ASP A 230 -16.26 13.06 3.28
N VAL A 231 -15.86 12.49 2.15
CA VAL A 231 -16.48 12.76 0.85
C VAL A 231 -17.91 12.23 0.72
N THR A 232 -18.32 11.33 1.61
CA THR A 232 -19.65 10.71 1.62
C THR A 232 -20.58 11.41 2.60
N SER A 233 -20.13 11.59 3.85
CA SER A 233 -20.98 12.18 4.90
C SER A 233 -20.86 13.70 4.99
N GLY A 234 -19.77 14.29 4.50
CA GLY A 234 -19.44 15.71 4.67
C GLY A 234 -18.98 16.07 6.09
N GLU A 235 -18.81 15.08 6.98
CA GLU A 235 -18.35 15.32 8.34
C GLU A 235 -16.89 15.80 8.34
N PRO A 236 -16.55 16.77 9.21
CA PRO A 236 -15.22 17.33 9.25
C PRO A 236 -14.19 16.32 9.76
N ILE A 237 -13.01 16.35 9.17
CA ILE A 237 -11.84 15.57 9.57
C ILE A 237 -10.69 16.54 9.83
N THR A 238 -10.06 16.44 11.00
CA THR A 238 -8.86 17.20 11.35
C THR A 238 -7.72 16.25 11.70
N VAL A 239 -6.55 16.47 11.10
CA VAL A 239 -5.33 15.74 11.43
C VAL A 239 -4.26 16.75 11.83
N THR A 240 -3.74 16.64 13.05
CA THR A 240 -2.64 17.48 13.52
C THR A 240 -1.36 16.68 13.57
N MET A 241 -0.42 17.04 12.72
CA MET A 241 0.90 16.45 12.60
C MET A 241 1.88 17.24 13.47
N THR A 242 2.54 16.55 14.39
CA THR A 242 3.64 17.08 15.18
C THR A 242 4.91 16.26 14.94
N THR A 243 6.05 16.70 15.47
CA THR A 243 7.31 15.96 15.29
C THR A 243 7.22 14.58 15.95
N GLY A 244 7.00 13.54 15.13
CA GLY A 244 6.97 12.14 15.55
C GLY A 244 5.60 11.62 16.02
N ASP A 245 4.54 12.42 15.95
CA ASP A 245 3.19 12.00 16.35
C ASP A 245 2.10 12.69 15.50
N ALA A 246 0.94 12.05 15.40
CA ALA A 246 -0.21 12.54 14.66
C ALA A 246 -1.51 12.29 15.43
N THR A 247 -2.27 13.35 15.71
CA THR A 247 -3.62 13.25 16.28
C THR A 247 -4.67 13.38 15.18
N TRP A 248 -5.72 12.57 15.31
CA TRP A 248 -6.76 12.41 14.28
C TRP A 248 -8.12 12.59 14.93
N GLU A 249 -8.95 13.43 14.31
CA GLU A 249 -10.31 13.70 14.74
C GLU A 249 -11.24 13.55 13.52
N PRO A 250 -12.12 12.54 13.48
CA PRO A 250 -12.27 11.44 14.46
C PRO A 250 -11.02 10.54 14.61
N ASN A 251 -10.90 9.85 15.75
CA ASN A 251 -9.75 8.97 16.01
C ASN A 251 -9.76 7.65 15.20
N GLN A 252 -10.86 7.38 14.50
CA GLN A 252 -11.08 6.20 13.65
C GLN A 252 -10.76 6.45 12.18
N VAL A 253 -10.31 7.68 11.83
CA VAL A 253 -10.08 8.08 10.45
C VAL A 253 -9.16 7.10 9.72
N VAL A 254 -9.51 6.80 8.49
CA VAL A 254 -8.74 5.98 7.55
C VAL A 254 -8.53 6.73 6.24
N VAL A 255 -7.61 6.23 5.41
CA VAL A 255 -7.34 6.81 4.09
C VAL A 255 -7.61 5.76 3.03
N PHE A 256 -8.40 6.09 2.01
CA PHE A 256 -8.49 5.25 0.82
C PHE A 256 -7.46 5.71 -0.22
N VAL A 257 -6.76 4.77 -0.84
CA VAL A 257 -5.85 5.00 -1.96
C VAL A 257 -6.29 4.15 -3.14
N GLY A 258 -6.63 4.79 -4.26
CA GLY A 258 -7.05 4.11 -5.47
C GLY A 258 -6.82 4.96 -6.71
N ALA A 259 -6.88 4.34 -7.88
CA ALA A 259 -6.71 5.04 -9.14
C ALA A 259 -7.53 4.36 -10.22
N THR A 260 -7.95 5.12 -11.23
CA THR A 260 -8.64 4.56 -12.38
C THR A 260 -7.65 3.83 -13.29
N ALA A 261 -8.11 2.74 -13.91
CA ALA A 261 -7.35 2.02 -14.94
C ALA A 261 -7.39 2.82 -16.25
N GLY A 262 -6.64 3.92 -16.32
CA GLY A 262 -6.59 4.79 -17.51
C GLY A 262 -5.18 5.15 -17.92
N GLY A 263 -4.26 5.30 -16.95
CA GLY A 263 -2.95 5.88 -17.21
C GLY A 263 -3.09 7.36 -17.56
N GLY A 264 -2.38 8.19 -16.81
CA GLY A 264 -2.46 9.64 -16.96
C GLY A 264 -1.83 10.31 -15.76
N PRO A 265 -1.82 11.64 -15.75
CA PRO A 265 -1.23 12.43 -14.67
C PRO A 265 -1.87 12.11 -13.33
N SER A 266 -1.08 12.17 -12.24
CA SER A 266 -1.58 11.84 -10.92
C SER A 266 -2.78 12.71 -10.50
N SER A 267 -2.79 13.99 -10.92
CA SER A 267 -3.87 14.95 -10.67
C SER A 267 -5.20 14.50 -11.26
N ASP A 268 -5.16 13.82 -12.40
CA ASP A 268 -6.35 13.54 -13.22
C ASP A 268 -6.85 12.10 -13.00
N CYS A 269 -5.98 11.19 -12.55
CA CYS A 269 -6.27 9.76 -12.46
C CYS A 269 -6.39 9.20 -11.03
N CYS A 270 -5.84 9.88 -10.01
CA CYS A 270 -5.83 9.35 -8.64
C CYS A 270 -6.27 10.34 -7.56
N CYS A 271 -5.90 11.62 -7.64
CA CYS A 271 -6.10 12.57 -6.53
C CYS A 271 -7.59 12.79 -6.14
N ASP A 272 -8.53 12.62 -7.06
CA ASP A 272 -9.97 12.69 -6.77
C ASP A 272 -10.44 11.57 -5.82
N TYR A 273 -9.76 10.42 -5.85
CA TYR A 273 -10.16 9.22 -5.13
C TYR A 273 -9.37 8.98 -3.85
N LEU A 274 -8.19 9.61 -3.70
CA LEU A 274 -7.36 9.52 -2.50
C LEU A 274 -7.93 10.39 -1.36
N ASN A 275 -8.73 9.78 -0.48
CA ASN A 275 -9.59 10.49 0.47
C ASN A 275 -9.44 10.02 1.92
N PHE A 276 -9.66 10.95 2.86
CA PHE A 276 -9.96 10.60 4.25
C PHE A 276 -11.42 10.16 4.37
N PHE A 277 -11.66 9.23 5.29
CA PHE A 277 -12.99 8.82 5.74
C PHE A 277 -13.03 8.83 7.26
N THR A 278 -14.19 9.13 7.85
CA THR A 278 -14.34 9.21 9.31
C THR A 278 -14.01 7.88 9.99
N ASP A 279 -14.34 6.77 9.33
CA ASP A 279 -13.98 5.42 9.76
C ASP A 279 -13.89 4.40 8.60
N ARG A 280 -13.48 3.18 8.94
CA ARG A 280 -13.34 2.07 7.98
C ARG A 280 -14.66 1.64 7.34
N THR A 281 -15.78 1.77 8.06
CA THR A 281 -17.11 1.42 7.53
C THR A 281 -17.52 2.40 6.44
N ALA A 282 -17.32 3.69 6.66
CA ALA A 282 -17.56 4.73 5.66
C ALA A 282 -16.72 4.49 4.39
N ALA A 283 -15.43 4.21 4.55
CA ALA A 283 -14.55 3.89 3.43
C ALA A 283 -14.99 2.61 2.66
N GLN A 284 -15.44 1.56 3.36
CA GLN A 284 -15.95 0.33 2.75
C GLN A 284 -17.26 0.55 1.98
N ALA A 285 -18.17 1.35 2.55
CA ALA A 285 -19.42 1.73 1.89
C ALA A 285 -19.14 2.51 0.60
N TRP A 286 -18.23 3.49 0.66
CA TRP A 286 -17.80 4.24 -0.52
C TRP A 286 -17.14 3.33 -1.56
N THR A 287 -16.26 2.42 -1.15
CA THR A 287 -15.60 1.47 -2.06
C THR A 287 -16.63 0.56 -2.75
N SER A 288 -17.64 0.09 -2.01
CA SER A 288 -18.71 -0.77 -2.54
C SER A 288 -19.60 -0.02 -3.55
N ALA A 289 -19.82 1.28 -3.34
CA ALA A 289 -20.54 2.15 -4.27
C ALA A 289 -19.71 2.53 -5.52
N ASN A 290 -18.39 2.36 -5.46
CA ASN A 290 -17.45 2.75 -6.52
C ASN A 290 -16.60 1.56 -7.02
N PRO A 291 -17.21 0.47 -7.52
CA PRO A 291 -16.49 -0.76 -7.89
C PRO A 291 -15.52 -0.58 -9.09
N HIS A 292 -15.64 0.52 -9.82
CA HIS A 292 -14.78 0.86 -10.96
C HIS A 292 -13.45 1.50 -10.54
N ILE A 293 -13.27 1.80 -9.24
CA ILE A 293 -12.07 2.41 -8.69
C ILE A 293 -11.36 1.36 -7.81
N PRO A 294 -10.43 0.58 -8.38
CA PRO A 294 -9.63 -0.33 -7.57
C PRO A 294 -8.81 0.48 -6.57
N GLY A 295 -8.78 0.04 -5.31
CA GLY A 295 -8.07 0.73 -4.26
C GLY A 295 -7.94 -0.08 -2.98
N GLN A 296 -7.30 0.54 -2.00
CA GLN A 296 -6.98 -0.02 -0.70
C GLN A 296 -7.35 0.99 0.38
N ILE A 297 -7.95 0.50 1.47
CA ILE A 297 -8.14 1.28 2.69
C ILE A 297 -6.90 1.08 3.56
N LEU A 298 -6.17 2.16 3.80
CA LEU A 298 -5.03 2.25 4.68
C LEU A 298 -5.49 2.71 6.07
N ASP A 299 -4.96 2.09 7.11
CA ASP A 299 -5.04 2.65 8.45
C ASP A 299 -4.11 3.87 8.61
N ARG A 300 -4.15 4.49 9.81
CA ARG A 300 -3.38 5.70 10.11
C ARG A 300 -1.87 5.47 10.01
N THR A 301 -1.37 4.33 10.47
CA THR A 301 0.07 4.01 10.42
C THR A 301 0.50 3.77 8.98
N GLU A 302 -0.25 2.96 8.24
CA GLU A 302 0.02 2.67 6.83
C GLU A 302 0.02 3.95 5.97
N ALA A 303 -0.93 4.86 6.19
CA ALA A 303 -1.04 6.13 5.49
C ALA A 303 0.13 7.07 5.79
N LEU A 304 0.54 7.16 7.07
CA LEU A 304 1.70 7.96 7.49
C LEU A 304 3.00 7.41 6.91
N ASP A 305 3.21 6.10 6.99
CA ASP A 305 4.39 5.45 6.43
C ASP A 305 4.48 5.66 4.92
N LEU A 306 3.34 5.57 4.21
CA LEU A 306 3.29 5.88 2.79
C LEU A 306 3.66 7.34 2.52
N ALA A 307 3.03 8.29 3.22
CA ALA A 307 3.33 9.72 3.07
C ALA A 307 4.82 10.05 3.31
N VAL A 308 5.42 9.46 4.34
CA VAL A 308 6.86 9.60 4.64
C VAL A 308 7.71 9.07 3.49
N ARG A 309 7.43 7.86 3.00
CA ARG A 309 8.18 7.26 1.88
C ARG A 309 8.14 8.12 0.62
N LEU A 310 6.99 8.71 0.30
CA LEU A 310 6.80 9.48 -0.92
C LEU A 310 7.43 10.88 -0.86
N PHE A 311 7.31 11.56 0.28
CA PHE A 311 7.56 13.01 0.34
C PHE A 311 8.81 13.42 1.12
N GLN A 312 9.24 12.63 2.11
CA GLN A 312 10.45 12.95 2.89
C GLN A 312 11.72 13.13 2.01
N PRO A 313 11.95 12.35 0.94
CA PRO A 313 13.16 12.50 0.12
C PRO A 313 13.23 13.78 -0.73
N LEU A 314 12.12 14.50 -0.94
CA LEU A 314 12.03 15.51 -2.01
C LEU A 314 12.91 16.74 -1.78
N LEU A 315 12.98 17.26 -0.56
CA LEU A 315 13.72 18.50 -0.26
C LEU A 315 15.17 18.26 0.22
N GLY A 316 15.53 17.01 0.54
CA GLY A 316 16.78 16.70 1.24
C GLY A 316 16.82 17.33 2.65
N ARG A 317 17.51 16.70 3.58
CA ARG A 317 17.92 17.38 4.82
C ARG A 317 19.31 17.97 4.64
#